data_AF-A0A2S7C3E7-F1
#
_entry.id   AF-A0A2S7C3E7-F1
#
_cell.length_a   1.000
_cell.length_b   1.000
_cell.length_c   1.000
_cell.angle_alpha   90.00
_cell.angle_beta   90.00
_cell.angle_gamma   90.00
#
_symmetry.space_group_name_H-M   'P 1'
#
loop_
_entity.id
_entity.type
_entity.pdbx_description
1 polymer ?
#
loop_
_entity_poly.entity_id
_entity_poly.type
_entity_poly.pdbx_seq_one_letter_code
_entity_poly.pdbx_strand_id
1 'polypeptide(L)'
;MSTDTLPPARSPASTNGGLGDHHASVAVPKNGHWWFRLLAFLGPGYMVSVGYMDPGNWATDLAGGSQFGYLLLSVILLSNIMAIVLQSLSARLGIATGLDLAQACRARYPRGVNLALWGLCELAIIACDLAEVIGTAIALKLLFGIPLTVGAIITAIDVVLVLLLMNRGFRALEAFVMALLLIIFVCFGIQIALAAPPIAAVLGGFIPRAQVVTDPQALYLAIGIIGATVMPHNLYLHSSIVQTRAYPRDDAGRRSALRWAVTDSTVALMFALFINASILILAAAVFHAQGRTDVQEIEQAHALLAPMLGGGLASTLFAVALLASGVNSTVTATLAGQIVMEGFLQLRLPPWLRRLLTRGIAIVPVVVVTWLYGEAGTARLLVLSQVVLSMQLPFAVIPLVRFVSDRTLMGALVAPAWLVRLAWVIAAVIVVLNGKLLWDTALH
;
A
#
# COMPACT_ATOMS: atom_id res chain seq x y z
N MET A 1 35.35 32.00 6.19
CA MET A 1 34.06 31.44 6.68
C MET A 1 32.99 31.87 5.71
N SER A 2 32.79 31.08 4.65
CA SER A 2 31.85 31.34 3.57
C SER A 2 30.51 30.72 3.95
N THR A 3 29.49 31.54 4.14
CA THR A 3 28.11 31.11 4.35
C THR A 3 27.53 30.64 3.03
N ASP A 4 27.44 29.33 2.82
CA ASP A 4 26.70 28.71 1.71
C ASP A 4 25.20 28.95 1.88
N THR A 5 24.73 30.07 1.35
CA THR A 5 23.30 30.35 1.17
C THR A 5 22.80 29.57 -0.04
N LEU A 6 21.98 28.54 0.21
CA LEU A 6 21.20 27.83 -0.81
C LEU A 6 20.46 28.85 -1.72
N PRO A 7 20.46 28.65 -3.05
CA PRO A 7 19.83 29.60 -3.96
C PRO A 7 18.31 29.68 -3.76
N PRO A 8 17.68 30.85 -4.01
CA PRO A 8 16.25 31.03 -3.85
C PRO A 8 15.47 30.14 -4.82
N ALA A 9 14.42 29.50 -4.31
CA ALA A 9 13.52 28.67 -5.10
C ALA A 9 12.89 29.50 -6.23
N ARG A 10 12.99 28.99 -7.48
CA ARG A 10 12.28 29.57 -8.62
C ARG A 10 10.78 29.59 -8.32
N SER A 11 10.14 30.74 -8.49
CA SER A 11 8.69 30.90 -8.40
C SER A 11 8.00 30.00 -9.44
N PRO A 12 7.02 29.16 -9.06
CA PRO A 12 6.34 28.32 -10.03
C PRO A 12 5.34 29.17 -10.82
N ALA A 13 5.55 29.24 -12.14
CA ALA A 13 4.50 29.64 -13.08
C ALA A 13 3.28 28.71 -12.89
N SER A 14 2.08 29.30 -12.85
CA SER A 14 0.74 28.67 -12.76
C SER A 14 0.76 27.13 -12.77
N THR A 15 0.80 26.54 -11.59
CA THR A 15 0.98 25.09 -11.40
C THR A 15 -0.25 24.32 -11.89
N ASN A 16 -0.08 23.54 -12.96
CA ASN A 16 -0.76 22.26 -13.06
C ASN A 16 -0.39 21.46 -11.80
N GLY A 17 -1.31 21.33 -10.83
CA GLY A 17 -1.10 20.44 -9.69
C GLY A 17 -0.78 19.01 -10.16
N GLY A 18 -0.25 18.15 -9.29
CA GLY A 18 0.26 16.79 -9.62
C GLY A 18 -0.71 15.79 -10.26
N LEU A 19 -1.91 16.24 -10.65
CA LEU A 19 -2.98 15.48 -11.30
C LEU A 19 -3.55 16.17 -12.55
N GLY A 20 -2.93 17.25 -13.04
CA GLY A 20 -3.40 17.99 -14.22
C GLY A 20 -4.89 18.36 -14.13
N ASP A 21 -5.68 17.86 -15.07
CA ASP A 21 -7.12 18.13 -15.23
C ASP A 21 -8.00 17.65 -14.04
N HIS A 22 -7.47 16.83 -13.14
CA HIS A 22 -8.21 16.33 -11.97
C HIS A 22 -7.93 17.10 -10.68
N HIS A 23 -7.07 18.12 -10.73
CA HIS A 23 -6.82 18.99 -9.58
C HIS A 23 -8.09 19.76 -9.18
N ALA A 24 -8.45 19.73 -7.89
CA ALA A 24 -9.69 20.34 -7.38
C ALA A 24 -10.99 19.90 -8.12
N SER A 25 -11.02 18.68 -8.66
CA SER A 25 -12.16 18.15 -9.43
C SER A 25 -13.39 17.81 -8.58
N VAL A 26 -13.23 17.56 -7.28
CA VAL A 26 -14.35 17.20 -6.39
C VAL A 26 -14.76 18.40 -5.54
N ALA A 27 -15.96 18.92 -5.80
CA ALA A 27 -16.54 20.04 -5.07
C ALA A 27 -16.88 19.63 -3.61
N VAL A 28 -16.37 20.41 -2.65
CA VAL A 28 -16.67 20.23 -1.23
C VAL A 28 -17.82 21.16 -0.83
N PRO A 29 -18.93 20.66 -0.25
CA PRO A 29 -20.06 21.48 0.13
C PRO A 29 -19.67 22.49 1.22
N LYS A 30 -19.81 23.79 0.89
CA LYS A 30 -19.48 24.90 1.81
C LYS A 30 -20.45 25.03 2.97
N ASN A 31 -21.70 24.58 2.84
CA ASN A 31 -22.75 24.65 3.86
C ASN A 31 -23.48 23.30 3.98
N GLY A 32 -23.75 22.83 5.20
CA GLY A 32 -24.43 21.56 5.49
C GLY A 32 -23.97 20.88 6.78
N HIS A 33 -24.71 19.86 7.23
CA HIS A 33 -24.31 19.03 8.37
C HIS A 33 -22.93 18.39 8.14
N TRP A 34 -22.17 18.22 9.22
CA TRP A 34 -20.79 17.72 9.18
C TRP A 34 -20.65 16.37 8.45
N TRP A 35 -21.68 15.53 8.46
CA TRP A 35 -21.76 14.26 7.72
C TRP A 35 -21.69 14.41 6.20
N PHE A 36 -22.33 15.43 5.59
CA PHE A 36 -22.27 15.65 4.15
C PHE A 36 -20.90 16.16 3.71
N ARG A 37 -20.22 16.92 4.57
CA ARG A 37 -18.82 17.30 4.35
C ARG A 37 -17.89 16.09 4.47
N LEU A 38 -18.10 15.23 5.47
CA LEU A 38 -17.36 13.98 5.60
C LEU A 38 -17.50 13.13 4.33
N LEU A 39 -18.72 12.88 3.84
CA LEU A 39 -18.98 12.12 2.60
C LEU A 39 -18.31 12.70 1.35
N ALA A 40 -18.10 14.02 1.29
CA ALA A 40 -17.38 14.65 0.17
C ALA A 40 -15.85 14.50 0.30
N PHE A 41 -15.33 14.36 1.51
CA PHE A 41 -13.91 14.14 1.77
C PHE A 41 -13.53 12.65 1.83
N LEU A 42 -14.47 11.75 2.08
CA LEU A 42 -14.26 10.30 2.02
C LEU A 42 -13.87 9.91 0.59
N GLY A 43 -12.81 9.12 0.45
CA GLY A 43 -12.33 8.62 -0.84
C GLY A 43 -10.82 8.46 -0.93
N PRO A 44 -10.02 9.53 -0.77
CA PRO A 44 -8.56 9.49 -0.90
C PRO A 44 -7.92 8.48 0.07
N GLY A 45 -8.38 8.45 1.31
CA GLY A 45 -7.95 7.51 2.33
C GLY A 45 -8.26 6.08 1.96
N TYR A 46 -9.45 5.80 1.41
CA TYR A 46 -9.80 4.48 0.92
C TYR A 46 -8.94 4.06 -0.25
N MET A 47 -8.74 4.93 -1.25
CA MET A 47 -7.82 4.65 -2.36
C MET A 47 -6.40 4.31 -1.87
N VAL A 48 -5.92 4.97 -0.82
CA VAL A 48 -4.60 4.67 -0.26
C VAL A 48 -4.61 3.36 0.53
N SER A 49 -5.65 3.11 1.33
CA SER A 49 -5.75 1.91 2.19
C SER A 49 -5.75 0.61 1.42
N VAL A 50 -6.18 0.62 0.16
CA VAL A 50 -6.26 -0.58 -0.69
C VAL A 50 -4.91 -1.23 -0.93
N GLY A 51 -3.86 -0.43 -1.12
CA GLY A 51 -2.52 -1.00 -1.31
C GLY A 51 -2.04 -1.76 -0.07
N TYR A 52 -2.60 -1.47 1.10
CA TYR A 52 -2.29 -2.18 2.35
C TYR A 52 -3.03 -3.51 2.48
N MET A 53 -3.77 -3.92 1.45
CA MET A 53 -4.66 -5.09 1.44
C MET A 53 -4.41 -5.95 0.20
N ASP A 54 -3.29 -5.71 -0.49
CA ASP A 54 -2.86 -6.39 -1.71
C ASP A 54 -2.45 -7.86 -1.42
N PRO A 55 -2.33 -8.72 -2.44
CA PRO A 55 -1.92 -10.11 -2.25
C PRO A 55 -0.54 -10.29 -1.61
N GLY A 56 0.33 -9.27 -1.71
CA GLY A 56 1.63 -9.26 -1.05
C GLY A 56 1.51 -9.33 0.48
N ASN A 57 0.65 -8.48 1.06
CA ASN A 57 0.35 -8.49 2.50
C ASN A 57 -0.22 -9.84 2.96
N TRP A 58 -1.07 -10.47 2.14
CA TRP A 58 -1.71 -11.74 2.49
C TRP A 58 -0.70 -12.87 2.67
N ALA A 59 0.31 -12.94 1.81
CA ALA A 59 1.34 -13.98 1.89
C ALA A 59 2.10 -13.89 3.22
N THR A 60 2.48 -12.68 3.64
CA THR A 60 3.18 -12.48 4.91
C THR A 60 2.28 -12.70 6.14
N ASP A 61 1.02 -12.30 6.07
CA ASP A 61 0.07 -12.48 7.19
C ASP A 61 -0.35 -13.94 7.38
N LEU A 62 -0.58 -14.67 6.28
CA LEU A 62 -0.87 -16.11 6.31
C LEU A 62 0.30 -16.90 6.88
N ALA A 63 1.51 -16.65 6.36
CA ALA A 63 2.71 -17.33 6.83
C ALA A 63 3.03 -16.98 8.29
N GLY A 64 2.80 -15.72 8.69
CA GLY A 64 2.96 -15.28 10.06
C GLY A 64 1.99 -15.96 11.02
N GLY A 65 0.71 -16.06 10.63
CA GLY A 65 -0.33 -16.70 11.42
C GLY A 65 -0.18 -18.21 11.52
N SER A 66 0.20 -18.89 10.44
CA SER A 66 0.40 -20.35 10.44
C SER A 66 1.60 -20.77 11.28
N GLN A 67 2.71 -20.04 11.21
CA GLN A 67 3.95 -20.39 11.92
C GLN A 67 3.96 -19.94 13.38
N PHE A 68 3.52 -18.70 13.66
CA PHE A 68 3.67 -18.06 14.97
C PHE A 68 2.35 -17.78 15.68
N GLY A 69 1.23 -18.28 15.15
CA GLY A 69 -0.09 -18.04 15.72
C GLY A 69 -0.40 -16.55 15.79
N TYR A 70 -0.82 -16.08 16.97
CA TYR A 70 -1.20 -14.67 17.17
C TYR A 70 -0.02 -13.71 17.45
N LEU A 71 1.22 -14.19 17.49
CA LEU A 71 2.40 -13.41 17.93
C LEU A 71 2.61 -12.12 17.11
N LEU A 72 2.43 -12.22 15.79
CA LEU A 72 2.75 -11.13 14.85
C LEU A 72 1.60 -10.12 14.69
N LEU A 73 0.47 -10.28 15.39
CA LEU A 73 -0.60 -9.26 15.43
C LEU A 73 -0.09 -7.91 15.95
N SER A 74 0.79 -7.94 16.95
CA SER A 74 1.47 -6.74 17.46
C SER A 74 2.26 -6.01 16.36
N VAL A 75 2.90 -6.75 15.45
CA VAL A 75 3.67 -6.19 14.33
C VAL A 75 2.75 -5.56 13.29
N ILE A 76 1.64 -6.21 12.93
CA ILE A 76 0.63 -5.63 12.03
C ILE A 76 0.10 -4.32 12.62
N LEU A 77 -0.22 -4.28 13.92
CA LEU A 77 -0.69 -3.06 14.58
C LEU A 77 0.36 -1.96 14.57
N LEU A 78 1.60 -2.26 14.96
CA LEU A 78 2.69 -1.28 14.95
C LEU A 78 2.93 -0.74 13.54
N SER A 79 2.98 -1.63 12.53
CA SER A 79 3.17 -1.20 11.15
C SER A 79 2.04 -0.33 10.65
N ASN A 80 0.78 -0.65 11.01
CA ASN A 80 -0.35 0.20 10.66
C ASN A 80 -0.28 1.58 11.33
N ILE A 81 0.19 1.66 12.57
CA ILE A 81 0.43 2.95 13.24
C ILE A 81 1.51 3.73 12.48
N MET A 82 2.59 3.07 12.05
CA MET A 82 3.62 3.70 11.22
C MET A 82 3.05 4.23 9.91
N ALA A 83 2.21 3.44 9.24
CA ALA A 83 1.51 3.80 8.02
C ALA A 83 0.63 5.05 8.24
N ILE A 84 -0.21 5.08 9.27
CA ILE A 84 -1.07 6.23 9.59
C ILE A 84 -0.22 7.49 9.79
N VAL A 85 0.89 7.39 10.53
CA VAL A 85 1.80 8.52 10.75
C VAL A 85 2.38 9.02 9.42
N LEU A 86 2.96 8.14 8.60
CA LEU A 86 3.59 8.51 7.34
C LEU A 86 2.58 9.03 6.32
N GLN A 87 1.38 8.44 6.25
CA GLN A 87 0.29 8.89 5.39
C GLN A 87 -0.25 10.24 5.82
N SER A 88 -0.34 10.52 7.13
CA SER A 88 -0.72 11.85 7.63
C SER A 88 0.30 12.93 7.22
N LEU A 89 1.59 12.58 7.15
CA LEU A 89 2.65 13.48 6.69
C LEU A 89 2.60 13.69 5.18
N SER A 90 2.33 12.64 4.41
CA SER A 90 2.15 12.73 2.95
C SER A 90 0.96 13.64 2.59
N ALA A 91 -0.19 13.43 3.24
CA ALA A 91 -1.36 14.30 3.08
C ALA A 91 -1.05 15.75 3.45
N ARG A 92 -0.30 15.96 4.55
CA ARG A 92 0.13 17.29 5.00
C ARG A 92 1.01 17.98 3.97
N LEU A 93 1.97 17.28 3.37
CA LEU A 93 2.82 17.82 2.32
C LEU A 93 2.00 18.30 1.12
N GLY A 94 1.10 17.44 0.62
CA GLY A 94 0.24 17.76 -0.53
C GLY A 94 -0.69 18.96 -0.29
N ILE A 95 -1.27 19.05 0.91
CA ILE A 95 -2.19 20.13 1.27
C ILE A 95 -1.45 21.44 1.54
N ALA A 96 -0.29 21.39 2.20
CA ALA A 96 0.49 22.58 2.56
C ALA A 96 1.15 23.23 1.34
N THR A 97 1.78 22.41 0.49
CA THR A 97 2.64 22.89 -0.59
C THR A 97 1.91 22.98 -1.93
N GLY A 98 0.85 22.19 -2.13
CA GLY A 98 0.23 21.99 -3.44
C GLY A 98 1.09 21.19 -4.42
N LEU A 99 2.19 20.59 -3.94
CA LEU A 99 3.06 19.69 -4.69
C LEU A 99 2.90 18.28 -4.16
N ASP A 100 2.95 17.29 -5.05
CA ASP A 100 3.13 15.91 -4.61
C ASP A 100 4.60 15.65 -4.18
N LEU A 101 4.84 14.53 -3.50
CA LEU A 101 6.16 14.17 -2.99
C LEU A 101 7.21 14.03 -4.11
N ALA A 102 6.83 13.55 -5.30
CA ALA A 102 7.74 13.40 -6.43
C ALA A 102 8.15 14.77 -7.00
N GLN A 103 7.19 15.69 -7.13
CA GLN A 103 7.44 17.08 -7.51
C GLN A 103 8.32 17.81 -6.50
N ALA A 104 8.08 17.60 -5.20
CA ALA A 104 8.91 18.18 -4.13
C ALA A 104 10.35 17.65 -4.18
N CYS A 105 10.54 16.35 -4.40
CA CYS A 105 11.84 15.74 -4.64
C CYS A 105 12.54 16.36 -5.85
N ARG A 106 11.85 16.47 -6.99
CA ARG A 106 12.40 17.06 -8.23
C ARG A 106 12.79 18.52 -8.07
N ALA A 107 12.01 19.30 -7.32
CA ALA A 107 12.28 20.72 -7.12
C ALA A 107 13.51 20.98 -6.24
N ARG A 108 13.91 20.02 -5.38
CA ARG A 108 14.95 20.23 -4.37
C ARG A 108 16.22 19.41 -4.56
N TYR A 109 16.14 18.25 -5.20
CA TYR A 109 17.28 17.38 -5.41
C TYR A 109 17.95 17.58 -6.79
N PRO A 110 19.27 17.36 -6.90
CA PRO A 110 19.96 17.41 -8.18
C PRO A 110 19.46 16.28 -9.10
N ARG A 111 19.64 16.47 -10.42
CA ARG A 111 19.11 15.56 -11.45
C ARG A 111 19.49 14.09 -11.24
N GLY A 112 20.72 13.81 -10.83
CA GLY A 112 21.18 12.43 -10.59
C GLY A 112 20.41 11.73 -9.46
N VAL A 113 20.25 12.39 -8.32
CA VAL A 113 19.47 11.87 -7.18
C VAL A 113 17.99 11.71 -7.56
N ASN A 114 17.44 12.70 -8.28
CA ASN A 114 16.07 12.64 -8.76
C ASN A 114 15.80 11.44 -9.69
N LEU A 115 16.72 11.16 -10.62
CA LEU A 115 16.63 10.00 -11.52
C LEU A 115 16.78 8.68 -10.77
N ALA A 116 17.68 8.60 -9.78
CA ALA A 116 17.83 7.41 -8.94
C ALA A 116 16.55 7.15 -8.12
N LEU A 117 15.98 8.17 -7.48
CA LEU A 117 14.72 8.06 -6.73
C LEU A 117 13.56 7.60 -7.63
N TRP A 118 13.49 8.14 -8.85
CA TRP A 118 12.51 7.71 -9.85
C TRP A 118 12.69 6.22 -10.20
N GLY A 119 13.91 5.81 -10.57
CA GLY A 119 14.18 4.44 -10.98
C GLY A 119 13.86 3.42 -9.88
N LEU A 120 14.22 3.72 -8.64
CA LEU A 120 13.89 2.86 -7.50
C LEU A 120 12.38 2.84 -7.22
N CYS A 121 11.69 3.97 -7.41
CA CYS A 121 10.24 4.03 -7.21
C CYS A 121 9.49 3.26 -8.30
N GLU A 122 9.92 3.37 -9.55
CA GLU A 122 9.34 2.62 -10.67
C GLU A 122 9.58 1.11 -10.49
N LEU A 123 10.76 0.71 -10.02
CA LEU A 123 11.05 -0.68 -9.65
C LEU A 123 10.09 -1.20 -8.55
N ALA A 124 9.83 -0.40 -7.52
CA ALA A 124 8.88 -0.77 -6.47
C ALA A 124 7.44 -0.86 -6.98
N ILE A 125 7.03 -0.01 -7.93
CA ILE A 125 5.72 -0.10 -8.58
C ILE A 125 5.63 -1.39 -9.41
N ILE A 126 6.67 -1.73 -10.17
CA ILE A 126 6.72 -2.98 -10.94
C ILE A 126 6.66 -4.21 -10.01
N ALA A 127 7.37 -4.18 -8.89
CA ALA A 127 7.33 -5.24 -7.88
C ALA A 127 5.94 -5.39 -7.25
N CYS A 128 5.24 -4.28 -6.96
CA CYS A 128 3.86 -4.28 -6.52
C CYS A 128 2.94 -4.89 -7.59
N ASP A 129 3.07 -4.42 -8.84
CA ASP A 129 2.28 -4.90 -9.97
C ASP A 129 2.47 -6.40 -10.21
N LEU A 130 3.68 -6.91 -10.00
CA LEU A 130 4.00 -8.34 -10.03
C LEU A 130 3.27 -9.11 -8.94
N ALA A 131 3.20 -8.60 -7.72
CA ALA A 131 2.44 -9.23 -6.63
C ALA A 131 0.95 -9.33 -6.98
N GLU A 132 0.41 -8.31 -7.63
CA GLU A 132 -0.97 -8.28 -8.11
C GLU A 132 -1.23 -9.27 -9.24
N VAL A 133 -0.33 -9.38 -10.23
CA VAL A 133 -0.45 -10.40 -11.30
C VAL A 133 -0.52 -11.78 -10.67
N ILE A 134 0.39 -12.08 -9.75
CA ILE A 134 0.47 -13.38 -9.09
C ILE A 134 -0.81 -13.65 -8.30
N GLY A 135 -1.23 -12.72 -7.44
CA GLY A 135 -2.43 -12.89 -6.62
C GLY A 135 -3.70 -13.06 -7.46
N THR A 136 -3.85 -12.27 -8.52
CA THR A 136 -4.99 -12.37 -9.45
C THR A 136 -4.95 -13.68 -10.23
N ALA A 137 -3.79 -14.10 -10.72
CA ALA A 137 -3.63 -15.37 -11.42
C ALA A 137 -3.94 -16.58 -10.51
N ILE A 138 -3.49 -16.53 -9.26
CA ILE A 138 -3.86 -17.52 -8.23
C ILE A 138 -5.38 -17.50 -8.02
N ALA A 139 -6.00 -16.34 -7.83
CA ALA A 139 -7.45 -16.26 -7.65
C ALA A 139 -8.23 -16.86 -8.82
N LEU A 140 -7.82 -16.60 -10.07
CA LEU A 140 -8.42 -17.18 -11.27
C LEU A 140 -8.25 -18.70 -11.34
N LYS A 141 -7.08 -19.21 -10.93
CA LYS A 141 -6.84 -20.65 -10.81
C LYS A 141 -7.78 -21.29 -9.79
N LEU A 142 -7.91 -20.67 -8.62
CA LEU A 142 -8.73 -21.19 -7.53
C LEU A 142 -10.23 -21.16 -7.84
N LEU A 143 -10.70 -20.13 -8.54
CA LEU A 143 -12.12 -19.97 -8.88
C LEU A 143 -12.55 -20.77 -10.12
N PHE A 144 -11.71 -20.80 -11.16
CA PHE A 144 -12.09 -21.29 -12.48
C PHE A 144 -11.22 -22.46 -12.97
N GLY A 145 -10.22 -22.90 -12.20
CA GLY A 145 -9.29 -23.96 -12.61
C GLY A 145 -8.32 -23.52 -13.72
N ILE A 146 -8.16 -22.22 -13.96
CA ILE A 146 -7.30 -21.70 -15.03
C ILE A 146 -5.81 -21.86 -14.63
N PRO A 147 -4.93 -22.38 -15.51
CA PRO A 147 -3.50 -22.46 -15.21
C PRO A 147 -2.88 -21.09 -14.91
N LEU A 148 -1.92 -21.02 -13.97
CA LEU A 148 -1.30 -19.74 -13.54
C LEU A 148 -0.73 -18.91 -14.70
N THR A 149 -0.11 -19.54 -15.69
CA THR A 149 0.46 -18.86 -16.86
C THR A 149 -0.63 -18.17 -17.69
N VAL A 150 -1.75 -18.85 -17.92
CA VAL A 150 -2.91 -18.31 -18.64
C VAL A 150 -3.60 -17.25 -17.79
N GLY A 151 -3.75 -17.48 -16.48
CA GLY A 151 -4.27 -16.50 -15.53
C GLY A 151 -3.46 -15.20 -15.54
N ALA A 152 -2.13 -15.29 -15.52
CA ALA A 152 -1.24 -14.13 -15.60
C ALA A 152 -1.44 -13.34 -16.90
N ILE A 153 -1.62 -14.02 -18.05
CA ILE A 153 -1.91 -13.35 -19.32
C ILE A 153 -3.28 -12.69 -19.31
N ILE A 154 -4.30 -13.35 -18.73
CA ILE A 154 -5.65 -12.80 -18.59
C ILE A 154 -5.65 -11.52 -17.75
N THR A 155 -4.74 -11.37 -16.78
CA THR A 155 -4.63 -10.12 -16.01
C THR A 155 -4.34 -8.91 -16.89
N ALA A 156 -3.76 -9.06 -18.09
CA ALA A 156 -3.58 -7.95 -19.02
C ALA A 156 -4.90 -7.29 -19.47
N ILE A 157 -6.04 -7.99 -19.34
CA ILE A 157 -7.37 -7.43 -19.63
C ILE A 157 -7.72 -6.31 -18.64
N ASP A 158 -7.10 -6.28 -17.46
CA ASP A 158 -7.32 -5.21 -16.48
C ASP A 158 -6.96 -3.81 -16.99
N VAL A 159 -6.11 -3.71 -18.03
CA VAL A 159 -5.80 -2.43 -18.69
C VAL A 159 -7.08 -1.81 -19.23
N VAL A 160 -7.96 -2.61 -19.81
CA VAL A 160 -9.26 -2.16 -20.33
C VAL A 160 -10.16 -1.69 -19.19
N LEU A 161 -10.16 -2.43 -18.06
CA LEU A 161 -10.94 -2.07 -16.87
C LEU A 161 -10.47 -0.73 -16.28
N VAL A 162 -9.16 -0.56 -16.09
CA VAL A 162 -8.56 0.68 -15.57
C VAL A 162 -8.91 1.85 -16.49
N LEU A 163 -8.82 1.68 -17.81
CA LEU A 163 -9.18 2.73 -18.76
C LEU A 163 -10.65 3.11 -18.70
N LEU A 164 -11.53 2.13 -18.62
CA LEU A 164 -12.97 2.36 -18.48
C LEU A 164 -13.28 3.15 -17.20
N LEU A 165 -12.60 2.82 -16.10
CA LEU A 165 -12.78 3.48 -14.81
C LEU A 165 -12.23 4.91 -14.83
N MET A 166 -11.04 5.12 -15.39
CA MET A 166 -10.42 6.45 -15.49
C MET A 166 -11.28 7.41 -16.32
N ASN A 167 -11.91 6.92 -17.40
CA ASN A 167 -12.82 7.72 -18.23
C ASN A 167 -14.10 8.16 -17.50
N ARG A 168 -14.49 7.51 -16.39
CA ARG A 168 -15.67 7.88 -15.59
C ARG A 168 -15.38 8.87 -14.46
N GLY A 169 -14.11 9.23 -14.24
CA GLY A 169 -13.69 10.21 -13.24
C GLY A 169 -13.53 9.65 -11.81
N PHE A 170 -12.98 10.49 -10.92
CA PHE A 170 -12.52 10.08 -9.58
C PHE A 170 -13.62 9.54 -8.66
N ARG A 171 -14.86 10.06 -8.71
CA ARG A 171 -15.94 9.54 -7.85
C ARG A 171 -16.35 8.12 -8.20
N ALA A 172 -16.37 7.78 -9.49
CA ALA A 172 -16.66 6.42 -9.95
C ALA A 172 -15.53 5.47 -9.53
N LEU A 173 -14.29 5.94 -9.62
CA LEU A 173 -13.11 5.20 -9.17
C LEU A 173 -13.14 4.92 -7.66
N GLU A 174 -13.38 5.94 -6.84
CA GLU A 174 -13.52 5.82 -5.38
C GLU A 174 -14.66 4.86 -5.01
N ALA A 175 -15.82 4.96 -5.67
CA ALA A 175 -16.95 4.06 -5.44
C ALA A 175 -16.64 2.59 -5.80
N PHE A 176 -15.95 2.37 -6.92
CA PHE A 176 -15.51 1.04 -7.32
C PHE A 176 -14.55 0.42 -6.30
N VAL A 177 -13.56 1.19 -5.87
CA VAL A 177 -12.60 0.81 -4.83
C VAL A 177 -13.31 0.45 -3.52
N MET A 178 -14.24 1.29 -3.05
CA MET A 178 -15.01 1.04 -1.83
C MET A 178 -15.89 -0.22 -1.94
N ALA A 179 -16.44 -0.51 -3.12
CA ALA A 179 -17.21 -1.73 -3.35
C ALA A 179 -16.33 -2.99 -3.23
N LEU A 180 -15.13 -2.99 -3.81
CA LEU A 180 -14.18 -4.09 -3.67
C LEU A 180 -13.73 -4.28 -2.22
N LEU A 181 -13.47 -3.18 -1.51
CA LEU A 181 -13.14 -3.22 -0.07
C LEU A 181 -14.26 -3.84 0.77
N LEU A 182 -15.52 -3.50 0.48
CA LEU A 182 -16.67 -4.08 1.16
C LEU A 182 -16.77 -5.59 0.90
N ILE A 183 -16.50 -6.04 -0.32
CA ILE A 183 -16.47 -7.47 -0.66
C ILE A 183 -15.43 -8.19 0.19
N ILE A 184 -14.18 -7.68 0.23
CA ILE A 184 -13.09 -8.28 1.01
C ILE A 184 -13.48 -8.37 2.49
N PHE A 185 -14.09 -7.31 3.03
CA PHE A 185 -14.53 -7.26 4.43
C PHE A 185 -15.64 -8.24 4.75
N VAL A 186 -16.65 -8.37 3.90
CA VAL A 186 -17.70 -9.36 4.10
C VAL A 186 -17.12 -10.78 4.02
N CYS A 187 -16.24 -11.05 3.06
CA CYS A 187 -15.59 -12.35 2.90
C CYS A 187 -14.78 -12.76 4.13
N PHE A 188 -13.94 -11.88 4.69
CA PHE A 188 -13.16 -12.20 5.89
C PHE A 188 -13.99 -12.15 7.17
N GLY A 189 -14.98 -11.27 7.25
CA GLY A 189 -15.92 -11.22 8.38
C GLY A 189 -16.66 -12.55 8.55
N ILE A 190 -17.15 -13.13 7.44
CA ILE A 190 -17.77 -14.47 7.45
C ILE A 190 -16.76 -15.54 7.85
N GLN A 191 -15.55 -15.53 7.28
CA GLN A 191 -14.53 -16.54 7.59
C GLN A 191 -14.09 -16.51 9.05
N ILE A 192 -13.93 -15.34 9.67
CA ILE A 192 -13.65 -15.22 11.10
C ILE A 192 -14.80 -15.73 11.95
N ALA A 193 -16.04 -15.37 11.58
CA ALA A 193 -17.22 -15.85 12.29
C ALA A 193 -17.31 -17.38 12.28
N LEU A 194 -16.94 -18.01 11.16
CA LEU A 194 -16.85 -19.47 11.03
C LEU A 194 -15.67 -20.07 11.80
N ALA A 195 -14.52 -19.39 11.82
CA ALA A 195 -13.32 -19.86 12.53
C ALA A 195 -13.45 -19.77 14.05
N ALA A 196 -14.32 -18.88 14.56
CA ALA A 196 -14.60 -18.66 15.98
C ALA A 196 -13.34 -18.61 16.88
N PRO A 197 -12.36 -17.71 16.59
CA PRO A 197 -11.11 -17.67 17.31
C PRO A 197 -11.29 -17.22 18.78
N PRO A 198 -10.48 -17.74 19.72
CA PRO A 198 -10.53 -17.31 21.11
C PRO A 198 -10.10 -15.84 21.26
N ILE A 199 -11.07 -14.96 21.54
CA ILE A 199 -10.88 -13.50 21.61
C ILE A 199 -9.75 -13.12 22.59
N ALA A 200 -9.63 -13.82 23.72
CA ALA A 200 -8.58 -13.55 24.69
C ALA A 200 -7.16 -13.77 24.12
N ALA A 201 -6.96 -14.80 23.30
CA ALA A 201 -5.67 -15.07 22.67
C ALA A 201 -5.36 -14.04 21.56
N VAL A 202 -6.39 -13.65 20.79
CA VAL A 202 -6.28 -12.59 19.77
C VAL A 202 -5.85 -11.28 20.42
N LEU A 203 -6.53 -10.85 21.49
CA LEU A 203 -6.18 -9.63 22.23
C LEU A 203 -4.78 -9.72 22.84
N GLY A 204 -4.39 -10.90 23.35
CA GLY A 204 -3.03 -11.15 23.84
C GLY A 204 -1.95 -11.12 22.75
N GLY A 205 -2.31 -11.29 21.48
CA GLY A 205 -1.40 -11.19 20.32
C GLY A 205 -1.05 -9.76 19.94
N PHE A 206 -1.90 -8.78 20.28
CA PHE A 206 -1.61 -7.37 20.06
C PHE A 206 -0.57 -6.80 21.04
N ILE A 207 -0.21 -7.55 22.09
CA ILE A 207 0.84 -7.16 23.04
C ILE A 207 2.21 -7.54 22.45
N PRO A 208 3.12 -6.57 22.21
CA PRO A 208 4.45 -6.86 21.68
C PRO A 208 5.25 -7.79 22.60
N ARG A 209 5.89 -8.82 22.02
CA ARG A 209 6.75 -9.76 22.75
C ARG A 209 8.16 -9.73 22.18
N ALA A 210 9.16 -9.90 23.05
CA ALA A 210 10.57 -9.93 22.66
C ALA A 210 10.89 -11.05 21.64
N GLN A 211 10.09 -12.13 21.65
CA GLN A 211 10.23 -13.26 20.73
C GLN A 211 10.27 -12.85 19.25
N VAL A 212 9.55 -11.78 18.88
CA VAL A 212 9.51 -11.26 17.51
C VAL A 212 10.89 -10.85 17.00
N VAL A 213 11.77 -10.36 17.89
CA VAL A 213 13.11 -9.85 17.51
C VAL A 213 14.20 -10.89 17.74
N THR A 214 13.98 -11.83 18.68
CA THR A 214 14.97 -12.87 19.00
C THR A 214 14.96 -14.03 18.02
N ASP A 215 13.80 -14.37 17.45
CA ASP A 215 13.66 -15.46 16.49
C ASP A 215 13.93 -14.94 15.05
N PRO A 216 14.93 -15.50 14.32
CA PRO A 216 15.24 -15.06 12.96
C PRO A 216 14.08 -15.19 11.97
N GLN A 217 13.27 -16.25 12.06
CA GLN A 217 12.14 -16.47 11.16
C GLN A 217 10.98 -15.55 11.49
N ALA A 218 10.68 -15.36 12.79
CA ALA A 218 9.64 -14.41 13.22
C ALA A 218 10.02 -12.99 12.81
N LEU A 219 11.30 -12.62 12.92
CA LEU A 219 11.78 -11.33 12.51
C LEU A 219 11.73 -11.15 10.98
N TYR A 220 12.10 -12.17 10.21
CA TYR A 220 11.99 -12.13 8.75
C TYR A 220 10.55 -11.84 8.31
N LEU A 221 9.58 -12.55 8.89
CA LEU A 221 8.15 -12.32 8.66
C LEU A 221 7.70 -10.94 9.15
N ALA A 222 8.17 -10.49 10.31
CA ALA A 222 7.87 -9.16 10.83
C ALA A 222 8.38 -8.04 9.90
N ILE A 223 9.58 -8.18 9.33
CA ILE A 223 10.13 -7.24 8.36
C ILE A 223 9.31 -7.30 7.06
N GLY A 224 8.91 -8.50 6.62
CA GLY A 224 8.01 -8.69 5.49
C GLY A 224 6.67 -7.97 5.69
N ILE A 225 6.02 -8.15 6.84
CA ILE A 225 4.77 -7.47 7.21
C ILE A 225 4.97 -5.95 7.16
N ILE A 226 6.04 -5.41 7.74
CA ILE A 226 6.31 -3.96 7.74
C ILE A 226 6.51 -3.43 6.32
N GLY A 227 7.27 -4.14 5.49
CA GLY A 227 7.53 -3.77 4.10
C GLY A 227 6.31 -3.84 3.21
N ALA A 228 5.46 -4.86 3.40
CA ALA A 228 4.24 -5.05 2.64
C ALA A 228 3.15 -4.03 3.05
N THR A 229 3.09 -3.66 4.32
CA THR A 229 2.12 -2.64 4.77
C THR A 229 2.57 -1.25 4.34
N VAL A 230 3.75 -0.78 4.74
CA VAL A 230 4.14 0.60 4.40
C VAL A 230 4.66 0.66 2.96
N MET A 231 3.77 0.89 2.01
CA MET A 231 4.13 0.96 0.60
C MET A 231 4.69 2.34 0.20
N PRO A 232 5.88 2.42 -0.44
CA PRO A 232 6.48 3.69 -0.83
C PRO A 232 5.63 4.47 -1.84
N HIS A 233 5.10 3.78 -2.86
CA HIS A 233 4.30 4.39 -3.93
C HIS A 233 3.01 5.02 -3.39
N ASN A 234 2.44 4.48 -2.30
CA ASN A 234 1.28 5.06 -1.63
C ASN A 234 1.57 6.41 -0.96
N LEU A 235 2.81 6.66 -0.53
CA LEU A 235 3.20 7.98 -0.03
C LEU A 235 3.16 9.03 -1.14
N TYR A 236 3.57 8.67 -2.36
CA TYR A 236 3.46 9.56 -3.52
C TYR A 236 1.99 9.73 -3.94
N LEU A 237 1.24 8.63 -4.01
CA LEU A 237 -0.18 8.62 -4.35
C LEU A 237 -0.99 9.54 -3.44
N HIS A 238 -0.87 9.36 -2.13
CA HIS A 238 -1.67 10.11 -1.16
C HIS A 238 -1.38 11.61 -1.21
N SER A 239 -0.11 12.00 -1.38
CA SER A 239 0.29 13.41 -1.49
C SER A 239 -0.32 14.13 -2.70
N SER A 240 -0.69 13.37 -3.73
CA SER A 240 -1.35 13.90 -4.93
C SER A 240 -2.88 13.83 -4.82
N ILE A 241 -3.46 12.68 -4.42
CA ILE A 241 -4.92 12.50 -4.38
C ILE A 241 -5.60 13.48 -3.41
N VAL A 242 -4.97 13.86 -2.29
CA VAL A 242 -5.54 14.87 -1.38
C VAL A 242 -5.76 16.23 -2.06
N GLN A 243 -5.10 16.49 -3.19
CA GLN A 243 -5.24 17.71 -3.97
C GLN A 243 -6.44 17.68 -4.94
N THR A 244 -7.13 16.55 -5.09
CA THR A 244 -8.38 16.44 -5.88
C THR A 244 -9.55 17.20 -5.24
N ARG A 245 -9.50 17.44 -3.92
CA ARG A 245 -10.57 18.10 -3.18
C ARG A 245 -10.47 19.61 -3.34
N ALA A 246 -11.57 20.25 -3.75
CA ALA A 246 -11.67 21.69 -3.88
C ALA A 246 -11.94 22.33 -2.50
N TYR A 247 -10.88 22.76 -1.81
CA TYR A 247 -10.97 23.53 -0.56
C TYR A 247 -10.38 24.95 -0.71
N PRO A 248 -10.83 25.93 0.08
CA PRO A 248 -10.25 27.28 0.09
C PRO A 248 -8.75 27.25 0.41
N ARG A 249 -7.94 27.98 -0.36
CA ARG A 249 -6.46 27.97 -0.23
C ARG A 249 -5.93 28.96 0.81
N ASP A 250 -6.78 29.33 1.77
CA ASP A 250 -6.40 30.08 2.96
C ASP A 250 -5.94 29.13 4.08
N ASP A 251 -5.35 29.69 5.15
CA ASP A 251 -4.82 28.88 6.25
C ASP A 251 -5.91 28.10 7.01
N ALA A 252 -7.10 28.67 7.13
CA ALA A 252 -8.24 28.01 7.76
C ALA A 252 -8.75 26.83 6.93
N GLY A 253 -8.91 27.01 5.61
CA GLY A 253 -9.31 25.96 4.68
C GLY A 253 -8.29 24.83 4.60
N ARG A 254 -6.99 25.14 4.51
CA ARG A 254 -5.90 24.15 4.54
C ARG A 254 -5.87 23.33 5.83
N ARG A 255 -6.04 23.96 7.00
CA ARG A 255 -6.12 23.24 8.29
C ARG A 255 -7.34 22.33 8.37
N SER A 256 -8.49 22.78 7.87
CA SER A 256 -9.70 21.98 7.81
C SER A 256 -9.53 20.77 6.89
N ALA A 257 -9.02 21.00 5.66
CA ALA A 257 -8.73 19.95 4.69
C ALA A 257 -7.75 18.90 5.26
N LEU A 258 -6.71 19.35 5.97
CA LEU A 258 -5.77 18.44 6.61
C LEU A 258 -6.44 17.56 7.67
N ARG A 259 -7.31 18.13 8.53
CA ARG A 259 -8.05 17.34 9.53
C ARG A 259 -8.91 16.28 8.86
N TRP A 260 -9.63 16.63 7.80
CA TRP A 260 -10.48 15.67 7.08
C TRP A 260 -9.66 14.59 6.37
N ALA A 261 -8.58 14.95 5.68
CA ALA A 261 -7.71 13.99 5.01
C ALA A 261 -7.04 13.02 6.00
N VAL A 262 -6.60 13.52 7.16
CA VAL A 262 -6.02 12.67 8.21
C VAL A 262 -7.08 11.74 8.81
N THR A 263 -8.28 12.23 9.10
CA THR A 263 -9.37 11.37 9.61
C THR A 263 -9.78 10.31 8.61
N ASP A 264 -9.98 10.67 7.34
CA ASP A 264 -10.33 9.75 6.25
C ASP A 264 -9.28 8.65 6.08
N SER A 265 -8.00 9.02 5.94
CA SER A 265 -6.91 8.04 5.84
C SER A 265 -6.73 7.20 7.11
N THR A 266 -6.92 7.76 8.30
CA THR A 266 -6.84 7.00 9.56
C THR A 266 -7.94 5.94 9.63
N VAL A 267 -9.19 6.31 9.33
CA VAL A 267 -10.31 5.36 9.34
C VAL A 267 -10.10 4.26 8.29
N ALA A 268 -9.67 4.63 7.09
CA ALA A 268 -9.40 3.67 6.02
C ALA A 268 -8.24 2.71 6.35
N LEU A 269 -7.16 3.19 6.96
CA LEU A 269 -6.05 2.34 7.39
C LEU A 269 -6.40 1.47 8.61
N MET A 270 -7.29 1.92 9.50
CA MET A 270 -7.82 1.05 10.56
C MET A 270 -8.65 -0.11 9.98
N PHE A 271 -9.33 0.12 8.85
CA PHE A 271 -10.00 -0.95 8.12
C PHE A 271 -9.00 -1.92 7.46
N ALA A 272 -7.89 -1.41 6.90
CA ALA A 272 -6.80 -2.25 6.40
C ALA A 272 -6.19 -3.12 7.52
N LEU A 273 -5.94 -2.54 8.70
CA LEU A 273 -5.51 -3.31 9.89
C LEU A 273 -6.49 -4.42 10.24
N PHE A 274 -7.80 -4.15 10.19
CA PHE A 274 -8.79 -5.18 10.47
C PHE A 274 -8.65 -6.36 9.50
N ILE A 275 -8.47 -6.12 8.20
CA ILE A 275 -8.28 -7.19 7.22
C ILE A 275 -6.97 -7.94 7.41
N ASN A 276 -5.85 -7.25 7.58
CA ASN A 276 -4.54 -7.91 7.78
C ASN A 276 -4.52 -8.74 9.07
N ALA A 277 -5.06 -8.19 10.16
CA ALA A 277 -5.28 -8.94 11.39
C ALA A 277 -6.22 -10.13 11.17
N SER A 278 -7.25 -9.96 10.34
CA SER A 278 -8.22 -11.03 10.04
C SER A 278 -7.58 -12.21 9.33
N ILE A 279 -6.72 -11.95 8.34
CA ILE A 279 -5.98 -12.98 7.59
C ILE A 279 -5.07 -13.76 8.55
N LEU A 280 -4.32 -13.04 9.39
CA LEU A 280 -3.40 -13.67 10.34
C LEU A 280 -4.16 -14.47 11.41
N ILE A 281 -5.25 -13.93 11.97
CA ILE A 281 -6.12 -14.62 12.93
C ILE A 281 -6.70 -15.88 12.32
N LEU A 282 -7.18 -15.81 11.08
CA LEU A 282 -7.71 -16.96 10.36
C LEU A 282 -6.64 -18.05 10.20
N ALA A 283 -5.44 -17.69 9.75
CA ALA A 283 -4.34 -18.63 9.61
C ALA A 283 -3.92 -19.25 10.96
N ALA A 284 -3.89 -18.46 12.03
CA ALA A 284 -3.59 -18.94 13.37
C ALA A 284 -4.67 -19.88 13.92
N ALA A 285 -5.94 -19.52 13.77
CA ALA A 285 -7.06 -20.29 14.30
C ALA A 285 -7.28 -21.61 13.53
N VAL A 286 -7.06 -21.58 12.21
CA VAL A 286 -7.30 -22.73 11.34
C VAL A 286 -6.06 -23.60 11.24
N PHE A 287 -4.90 -23.05 10.86
CA PHE A 287 -3.70 -23.85 10.55
C PHE A 287 -2.82 -24.09 11.77
N HIS A 288 -2.44 -23.04 12.49
CA HIS A 288 -1.52 -23.16 13.62
C HIS A 288 -2.10 -24.00 14.76
N ALA A 289 -3.39 -23.83 15.05
CA ALA A 289 -4.10 -24.61 16.08
C ALA A 289 -4.10 -26.13 15.79
N GLN A 290 -3.96 -26.54 14.53
CA GLN A 290 -3.88 -27.94 14.11
C GLN A 290 -2.43 -28.41 13.89
N GLY A 291 -1.43 -27.61 14.28
CA GLY A 291 -0.01 -27.93 14.13
C GLY A 291 0.53 -27.81 12.69
N ARG A 292 -0.23 -27.19 11.77
CA ARG A 292 0.20 -26.95 10.39
C ARG A 292 0.95 -25.62 10.28
N THR A 293 2.25 -25.67 10.52
CA THR A 293 3.17 -24.52 10.39
C THR A 293 3.81 -24.41 9.00
N ASP A 294 3.49 -25.34 8.10
CA ASP A 294 4.01 -25.44 6.73
C ASP A 294 3.26 -24.56 5.71
N VAL A 295 2.10 -24.02 6.10
CA VAL A 295 1.22 -23.23 5.21
C VAL A 295 1.79 -21.83 5.01
N GLN A 296 2.55 -21.65 3.94
CA GLN A 296 3.14 -20.36 3.55
C GLN A 296 2.55 -19.79 2.25
N GLU A 297 1.93 -20.64 1.45
CA GLU A 297 1.42 -20.28 0.12
C GLU A 297 -0.09 -20.05 0.14
N ILE A 298 -0.54 -19.08 -0.65
CA ILE A 298 -1.96 -18.71 -0.78
C ILE A 298 -2.80 -19.90 -1.30
N GLU A 299 -2.24 -20.69 -2.21
CA GLU A 299 -2.90 -21.87 -2.79
C GLU A 299 -3.10 -22.97 -1.75
N GLN A 300 -2.08 -23.21 -0.92
CA GLN A 300 -2.16 -24.15 0.19
C GLN A 300 -3.19 -23.71 1.22
N ALA A 301 -3.20 -22.43 1.58
CA ALA A 301 -4.21 -21.88 2.48
C ALA A 301 -5.63 -22.14 1.94
N HIS A 302 -5.90 -21.81 0.67
CA HIS A 302 -7.20 -22.07 0.05
C HIS A 302 -7.60 -23.55 0.10
N ALA A 303 -6.71 -24.47 -0.29
CA ALA A 303 -6.99 -25.90 -0.30
C ALA A 303 -7.35 -26.45 1.10
N LEU A 304 -6.76 -25.87 2.14
CA LEU A 304 -6.95 -26.28 3.52
C LEU A 304 -8.15 -25.60 4.19
N LEU A 305 -8.59 -24.42 3.72
CA LEU A 305 -9.75 -23.73 4.27
C LEU A 305 -11.05 -24.54 4.12
N ALA A 306 -11.28 -25.16 2.97
CA ALA A 306 -12.49 -25.94 2.71
C ALA A 306 -12.73 -27.09 3.71
N PRO A 307 -11.76 -28.01 3.95
CA PRO A 307 -11.94 -29.09 4.91
C PRO A 307 -11.96 -28.62 6.36
N MET A 308 -11.27 -27.53 6.70
CA MET A 308 -11.08 -27.11 8.09
C MET A 308 -12.19 -26.18 8.61
N LEU A 309 -12.83 -25.41 7.73
CA LEU A 309 -14.00 -24.57 8.06
C LEU A 309 -15.32 -25.20 7.64
N GLY A 310 -15.29 -26.46 7.19
CA GLY A 310 -16.49 -27.29 6.98
C GLY A 310 -17.34 -26.93 5.76
N GLY A 311 -16.77 -26.31 4.71
CA GLY A 311 -17.53 -26.03 3.49
C GLY A 311 -16.75 -25.33 2.38
N GLY A 312 -17.10 -25.65 1.12
CA GLY A 312 -16.52 -25.00 -0.07
C GLY A 312 -16.76 -23.48 -0.12
N LEU A 313 -17.73 -22.97 0.63
CA LEU A 313 -18.03 -21.55 0.75
C LEU A 313 -16.84 -20.73 1.29
N ALA A 314 -16.09 -21.23 2.28
CA ALA A 314 -14.94 -20.50 2.82
C ALA A 314 -13.82 -20.33 1.77
N SER A 315 -13.54 -21.41 1.02
CA SER A 315 -12.60 -21.43 -0.09
C SER A 315 -12.98 -20.43 -1.18
N THR A 316 -14.24 -20.44 -1.61
CA THR A 316 -14.74 -19.53 -2.64
C THR A 316 -14.69 -18.08 -2.17
N LEU A 317 -15.10 -17.79 -0.93
CA LEU A 317 -15.01 -16.44 -0.37
C LEU A 317 -13.57 -15.93 -0.31
N PHE A 318 -12.62 -16.79 0.06
CA PHE A 318 -11.20 -16.45 0.07
C PHE A 318 -10.69 -16.11 -1.33
N ALA A 319 -11.01 -16.93 -2.34
CA ALA A 319 -10.59 -16.70 -3.71
C ALA A 319 -11.27 -15.46 -4.35
N VAL A 320 -12.53 -15.19 -4.03
CA VAL A 320 -13.24 -13.96 -4.44
C VAL A 320 -12.60 -12.72 -3.81
N ALA A 321 -12.27 -12.78 -2.52
CA ALA A 321 -11.60 -11.67 -1.84
C ALA A 321 -10.19 -11.43 -2.40
N LEU A 322 -9.46 -12.49 -2.75
CA LEU A 322 -8.14 -12.38 -3.39
C LEU A 322 -8.23 -11.73 -4.77
N LEU A 323 -9.23 -12.12 -5.58
CA LEU A 323 -9.49 -11.50 -6.87
C LEU A 323 -9.84 -10.01 -6.71
N ALA A 324 -10.72 -9.69 -5.76
CA ALA A 324 -11.10 -8.32 -5.46
C ALA A 324 -9.88 -7.48 -5.03
N SER A 325 -9.01 -8.02 -4.18
CA SER A 325 -7.76 -7.37 -3.74
C SER A 325 -6.83 -7.06 -4.92
N GLY A 326 -6.55 -8.04 -5.78
CA GLY A 326 -5.67 -7.88 -6.95
C GLY A 326 -6.17 -6.82 -7.93
N VAL A 327 -7.46 -6.83 -8.25
CA VAL A 327 -8.08 -5.82 -9.14
C VAL A 327 -8.05 -4.42 -8.53
N ASN A 328 -8.19 -4.32 -7.21
CA ASN A 328 -8.23 -3.03 -6.52
C ASN A 328 -6.85 -2.35 -6.51
N SER A 329 -5.79 -3.09 -6.19
CA SER A 329 -4.43 -2.57 -6.13
C SER A 329 -3.92 -2.07 -7.49
N THR A 330 -4.38 -2.69 -8.57
CA THR A 330 -4.09 -2.31 -9.96
C THR A 330 -4.45 -0.87 -10.29
N VAL A 331 -5.59 -0.40 -9.79
CA VAL A 331 -6.04 0.98 -9.99
C VAL A 331 -5.06 1.95 -9.33
N THR A 332 -4.67 1.65 -8.09
CA THR A 332 -3.81 2.51 -7.27
C THR A 332 -2.36 2.52 -7.77
N ALA A 333 -1.83 1.37 -8.19
CA ALA A 333 -0.49 1.25 -8.76
C ALA A 333 -0.35 2.09 -10.05
N THR A 334 -1.38 2.07 -10.90
CA THR A 334 -1.39 2.86 -12.15
C THR A 334 -1.34 4.36 -11.86
N LEU A 335 -2.17 4.84 -10.93
CA LEU A 335 -2.20 6.25 -10.54
C LEU A 335 -0.90 6.67 -9.85
N ALA A 336 -0.41 5.87 -8.91
CA ALA A 336 0.83 6.15 -8.18
C ALA A 336 2.00 6.27 -9.15
N GLY A 337 2.05 5.36 -10.13
CA GLY A 337 3.00 5.46 -11.20
C GLY A 337 2.89 6.77 -11.96
N GLN A 338 1.71 7.14 -12.46
CA GLN A 338 1.53 8.38 -13.23
C GLN A 338 2.06 9.59 -12.46
N ILE A 339 1.70 9.70 -11.18
CA ILE A 339 2.18 10.75 -10.29
C ILE A 339 3.71 10.74 -10.18
N VAL A 340 4.31 9.57 -9.97
CA VAL A 340 5.76 9.41 -9.87
C VAL A 340 6.45 9.84 -11.16
N MET A 341 5.98 9.44 -12.33
CA MET A 341 6.61 9.78 -13.61
C MET A 341 6.41 11.25 -14.00
N GLU A 342 5.21 11.79 -13.83
CA GLU A 342 4.96 13.21 -14.09
C GLU A 342 5.70 14.10 -13.08
N GLY A 343 5.76 13.70 -11.81
CA GLY A 343 6.46 14.43 -10.77
C GLY A 343 7.98 14.38 -10.92
N PHE A 344 8.57 13.21 -11.11
CA PHE A 344 10.02 13.05 -11.21
C PHE A 344 10.57 13.40 -12.60
N LEU A 345 9.91 13.02 -13.69
CA LEU A 345 10.42 13.17 -15.06
C LEU A 345 9.72 14.27 -15.87
N GLN A 346 8.54 14.72 -15.46
CA GLN A 346 7.66 15.58 -16.28
C GLN A 346 7.26 14.94 -17.63
N LEU A 347 7.26 13.60 -17.67
CA LEU A 347 6.83 12.84 -18.83
C LEU A 347 5.35 12.49 -18.67
N ARG A 348 4.51 12.99 -19.58
CA ARG A 348 3.07 12.66 -19.62
C ARG A 348 2.85 11.53 -20.60
N LEU A 349 2.65 10.31 -20.09
CA LEU A 349 2.21 9.18 -20.91
C LEU A 349 0.71 8.95 -20.69
N PRO A 350 -0.02 8.56 -21.75
CA PRO A 350 -1.41 8.19 -21.58
C PRO A 350 -1.51 6.96 -20.64
N PRO A 351 -2.53 6.90 -19.76
CA PRO A 351 -2.64 5.86 -18.76
C PRO A 351 -2.59 4.43 -19.32
N TRP A 352 -3.19 4.20 -20.49
CA TRP A 352 -3.21 2.88 -21.13
C TRP A 352 -1.81 2.39 -21.48
N LEU A 353 -0.98 3.28 -22.05
CA LEU A 353 0.35 2.93 -22.51
C LEU A 353 1.24 2.62 -21.31
N ARG A 354 1.15 3.47 -20.28
CA ARG A 354 1.85 3.22 -19.03
C ARG A 354 1.48 1.86 -18.45
N ARG A 355 0.17 1.61 -18.32
CA ARG A 355 -0.34 0.38 -17.72
C ARG A 355 0.10 -0.84 -18.52
N LEU A 356 0.04 -0.78 -19.84
CA LEU A 356 0.51 -1.87 -20.71
C LEU A 356 2.02 -2.13 -20.54
N LEU A 357 2.83 -1.07 -20.41
CA LEU A 357 4.27 -1.19 -20.19
C LEU A 357 4.59 -1.81 -18.82
N THR A 358 4.04 -1.27 -17.74
CA THR A 358 4.29 -1.80 -16.39
C THR A 358 3.77 -3.22 -16.24
N ARG A 359 2.57 -3.50 -16.78
CA ARG A 359 1.97 -4.83 -16.76
C ARG A 359 2.74 -5.82 -17.62
N GLY A 360 3.26 -5.40 -18.78
CA GLY A 360 4.14 -6.23 -19.60
C GLY A 360 5.43 -6.61 -18.87
N ILE A 361 6.07 -5.64 -18.21
CA ILE A 361 7.28 -5.87 -17.41
C ILE A 361 7.01 -6.76 -16.20
N ALA A 362 5.80 -6.70 -15.61
CA ALA A 362 5.40 -7.56 -14.50
C ALA A 362 5.01 -8.99 -14.93
N ILE A 363 4.26 -9.16 -16.03
CA ILE A 363 3.80 -10.46 -16.52
C ILE A 363 4.95 -11.33 -17.01
N VAL A 364 5.93 -10.75 -17.72
CA VAL A 364 7.02 -11.53 -18.34
C VAL A 364 7.81 -12.35 -17.30
N PRO A 365 8.31 -11.79 -16.19
CA PRO A 365 8.95 -12.55 -15.12
C PRO A 365 8.03 -13.60 -14.51
N VAL A 366 6.74 -13.28 -14.29
CA VAL A 366 5.77 -14.24 -13.70
C VAL A 366 5.61 -15.45 -14.60
N VAL A 367 5.39 -15.25 -15.91
CA VAL A 367 5.21 -16.35 -16.87
C VAL A 367 6.48 -17.18 -17.00
N VAL A 368 7.65 -16.53 -17.11
CA VAL A 368 8.95 -17.23 -17.23
C VAL A 368 9.26 -18.06 -15.98
N VAL A 369 9.12 -17.47 -14.79
CA VAL A 369 9.39 -18.18 -13.53
C VAL A 369 8.38 -19.30 -13.32
N THR A 370 7.10 -19.08 -13.59
CA THR A 370 6.08 -20.15 -13.48
C THR A 370 6.37 -21.29 -14.44
N TRP A 371 6.83 -21.01 -15.66
CA TRP A 371 7.16 -22.03 -16.65
C TRP A 371 8.42 -22.84 -16.29
N LEU A 372 9.45 -22.20 -15.74
CA LEU A 372 10.73 -22.85 -15.40
C LEU A 372 10.71 -23.54 -14.03
N TYR A 373 10.07 -22.92 -13.03
CA TYR A 373 10.17 -23.29 -11.61
C TYR A 373 8.84 -23.64 -10.96
N GLY A 374 7.73 -23.59 -11.72
CA GLY A 374 6.40 -23.91 -11.22
C GLY A 374 5.90 -22.95 -10.13
N GLU A 375 4.93 -23.44 -9.35
CA GLU A 375 4.16 -22.67 -8.36
C GLU A 375 5.05 -22.15 -7.21
N ALA A 376 5.95 -23.00 -6.71
CA ALA A 376 6.91 -22.64 -5.67
C ALA A 376 7.85 -21.49 -6.12
N GLY A 377 8.22 -21.44 -7.40
CA GLY A 377 8.99 -20.33 -7.97
C GLY A 377 8.20 -19.02 -7.92
N THR A 378 6.92 -19.07 -8.28
CA THR A 378 6.00 -17.93 -8.26
C THR A 378 5.75 -17.42 -6.84
N ALA A 379 5.59 -18.31 -5.86
CA ALA A 379 5.49 -17.93 -4.45
C ALA A 379 6.75 -17.21 -3.95
N ARG A 380 7.95 -17.69 -4.30
CA ARG A 380 9.21 -17.00 -3.97
C ARG A 380 9.32 -15.65 -4.65
N LEU A 381 8.85 -15.53 -5.89
CA LEU A 381 8.82 -14.26 -6.63
C LEU A 381 7.89 -13.24 -5.96
N LEU A 382 6.75 -13.70 -5.42
CA LEU A 382 5.83 -12.87 -4.63
C LEU A 382 6.49 -12.34 -3.34
N VAL A 383 7.25 -13.18 -2.63
CA VAL A 383 7.98 -12.74 -1.43
C VAL A 383 9.11 -11.77 -1.79
N LEU A 384 9.86 -12.05 -2.87
CA LEU A 384 10.92 -11.19 -3.36
C LEU A 384 10.42 -9.78 -3.70
N SER A 385 9.23 -9.66 -4.29
CA SER A 385 8.66 -8.34 -4.59
C SER A 385 8.44 -7.52 -3.33
N GLN A 386 8.01 -8.13 -2.22
CA GLN A 386 7.84 -7.42 -0.94
C GLN A 386 9.17 -6.92 -0.37
N VAL A 387 10.25 -7.70 -0.54
CA VAL A 387 11.60 -7.28 -0.15
C VAL A 387 12.02 -6.03 -0.93
N VAL A 388 11.80 -6.02 -2.25
CA VAL A 388 12.09 -4.85 -3.10
C VAL A 388 11.30 -3.62 -2.66
N LEU A 389 10.02 -3.77 -2.29
CA LEU A 389 9.19 -2.69 -1.76
C LEU A 389 9.76 -2.15 -0.45
N SER A 390 10.13 -3.04 0.48
CA SER A 390 10.70 -2.66 1.78
C SER A 390 12.01 -1.90 1.61
N MET A 391 12.88 -2.36 0.71
CA MET A 391 14.16 -1.72 0.40
C MET A 391 13.99 -0.31 -0.17
N GLN A 392 12.91 -0.06 -0.92
CA GLN A 392 12.63 1.26 -1.48
C GLN A 392 12.08 2.24 -0.43
N LEU A 393 11.54 1.74 0.68
CA LEU A 393 10.82 2.55 1.66
C LEU A 393 11.62 3.72 2.24
N PRO A 394 12.89 3.56 2.66
CA PRO A 394 13.69 4.67 3.18
C PRO A 394 13.81 5.85 2.21
N PHE A 395 13.90 5.55 0.91
CA PHE A 395 14.09 6.57 -0.12
C PHE A 395 12.86 7.42 -0.37
N ALA A 396 11.66 6.97 0.04
CA ALA A 396 10.44 7.78 0.05
C ALA A 396 10.22 8.48 1.40
N VAL A 397 10.44 7.76 2.51
CA VAL A 397 10.19 8.27 3.87
C VAL A 397 11.16 9.38 4.24
N ILE A 398 12.45 9.25 3.96
CA ILE A 398 13.45 10.25 4.36
C ILE A 398 13.18 11.61 3.70
N PRO A 399 12.95 11.72 2.38
CA PRO A 399 12.54 12.98 1.77
C PRO A 399 11.25 13.54 2.37
N LEU A 400 10.24 12.69 2.60
CA LEU A 400 8.98 13.11 3.17
C LEU A 400 9.17 13.77 4.54
N VAL A 401 9.88 13.11 5.46
CA VAL A 401 10.13 13.63 6.82
C VAL A 401 10.96 14.92 6.76
N ARG A 402 11.92 15.03 5.84
CA ARG A 402 12.70 16.25 5.63
C ARG A 402 11.81 17.41 5.17
N PHE A 403 10.95 17.20 4.18
CA PHE A 403 10.11 18.27 3.61
C PHE A 403 9.06 18.77 4.60
N VAL A 404 8.41 17.89 5.35
CA VAL A 404 7.38 18.29 6.33
C VAL A 404 7.97 19.04 7.54
N SER A 405 9.28 18.97 7.74
CA SER A 405 10.02 19.71 8.76
C SER A 405 10.51 21.09 8.31
N ASP A 406 10.50 21.37 7.00
CA ASP A 406 10.98 22.63 6.44
C ASP A 406 9.93 23.74 6.58
N ARG A 407 10.24 24.75 7.39
CA ARG A 407 9.35 25.91 7.65
C ARG A 407 9.12 26.77 6.41
N THR A 408 10.10 26.84 5.52
CA THR A 408 10.00 27.64 4.29
C THR A 408 9.03 27.00 3.30
N LEU A 409 8.99 25.67 3.27
CA LEU A 409 8.11 24.91 2.38
C LEU A 409 6.68 24.78 2.94
N MET A 410 6.55 24.49 4.24
CA MET A 410 5.26 24.12 4.85
C MET A 410 4.45 25.30 5.40
N GLY A 411 5.09 26.47 5.61
CA GLY A 411 4.43 27.67 6.11
C GLY A 411 3.64 27.42 7.41
N ALA A 412 2.34 27.72 7.40
CA ALA A 412 1.46 27.57 8.56
C ALA A 412 1.13 26.11 8.94
N LEU A 413 1.50 25.11 8.12
CA LEU A 413 1.18 23.70 8.28
C LEU A 413 2.38 22.80 8.63
N VAL A 414 3.51 23.40 9.07
CA VAL A 414 4.70 22.67 9.56
C VAL A 414 4.30 21.56 10.55
N ALA A 415 4.89 20.38 10.39
CA ALA A 415 4.64 19.27 11.29
C ALA A 415 5.15 19.59 12.71
N PRO A 416 4.39 19.28 13.77
CA PRO A 416 4.85 19.52 15.13
C PRO A 416 6.06 18.65 15.46
N ALA A 417 6.96 19.14 16.32
CA ALA A 417 8.24 18.50 16.60
C ALA A 417 8.12 17.05 17.12
N TRP A 418 7.06 16.73 17.87
CA TRP A 418 6.80 15.36 18.32
C TRP A 418 6.52 14.41 17.15
N LEU A 419 5.78 14.87 16.13
CA LEU A 419 5.43 14.06 14.96
C LEU A 419 6.65 13.86 14.05
N VAL A 420 7.47 14.90 13.90
CA VAL A 420 8.74 14.81 13.16
C VAL A 420 9.71 13.83 13.85
N ARG A 421 9.85 13.91 15.19
CA ARG A 421 10.67 12.96 15.95
C ARG A 421 10.16 11.53 15.81
N LEU A 422 8.86 11.32 15.94
CA LEU A 422 8.25 10.00 15.74
C LEU A 422 8.51 9.47 14.33
N ALA A 423 8.37 10.30 13.30
CA ALA A 423 8.61 9.88 11.92
C ALA A 423 10.10 9.56 11.65
N TRP A 424 11.04 10.27 12.27
CA TRP A 424 12.46 9.90 12.21
C TRP A 424 12.77 8.58 12.92
N VAL A 425 12.11 8.30 14.05
CA VAL A 425 12.23 7.00 14.73
C VAL A 425 11.71 5.89 13.83
N ILE A 426 10.54 6.08 13.20
CA ILE A 426 9.96 5.13 12.23
C ILE A 426 10.93 4.91 11.07
N ALA A 427 11.47 5.98 10.48
CA ALA A 427 12.45 5.89 9.41
C ALA A 427 13.71 5.12 9.82
N ALA A 428 14.22 5.36 11.03
CA ALA A 428 15.39 4.65 11.56
C ALA A 428 15.10 3.16 11.76
N VAL A 429 13.95 2.80 12.32
CA VAL A 429 13.51 1.40 12.47
C VAL A 429 13.44 0.72 11.11
N ILE A 430 12.79 1.34 10.12
CA ILE A 430 12.70 0.82 8.76
C ILE A 430 14.08 0.59 8.14
N VAL A 431 14.99 1.56 8.27
CA VAL A 431 16.36 1.47 7.71
C VAL A 431 17.15 0.35 8.38
N VAL A 432 17.09 0.24 9.71
CA VAL A 432 17.80 -0.81 10.45
C VAL A 432 17.26 -2.20 10.09
N LEU A 433 15.94 -2.36 10.00
CA LEU A 433 15.31 -3.62 9.63
C LEU A 433 15.64 -4.03 8.19
N ASN A 434 15.60 -3.10 7.24
CA ASN A 434 16.00 -3.36 5.86
C ASN A 434 17.49 -3.68 5.73
N GLY A 435 18.34 -2.95 6.47
CA GLY A 435 19.78 -3.22 6.52
C GLY A 435 20.09 -4.60 7.08
N LYS A 436 19.37 -5.02 8.12
CA LYS A 436 19.47 -6.39 8.66
C LYS A 436 19.03 -7.43 7.63
N LEU A 437 17.87 -7.24 6.99
CA LEU A 437 17.37 -8.19 6.00
C LEU A 437 18.37 -8.37 4.85
N LEU A 438 18.97 -7.27 4.37
CA LEU A 438 20.03 -7.31 3.36
C LEU A 438 21.28 -8.05 3.83
N TRP A 439 21.68 -7.84 5.08
CA TRP A 439 22.81 -8.53 5.67
C TRP A 439 22.57 -10.04 5.76
N ASP A 440 21.39 -10.44 6.25
CA ASP A 440 21.00 -11.84 6.40
C ASP A 440 20.83 -12.53 5.03
N THR A 441 20.35 -11.82 4.01
CA THR A 441 20.23 -12.35 2.63
C THR A 441 21.54 -12.36 1.85
N ALA A 442 22.51 -11.49 2.17
CA ALA A 442 23.81 -11.48 1.50
C ALA A 442 24.79 -12.53 2.06
N LEU A 443 24.54 -13.03 3.27
CA LEU A 443 25.33 -14.07 3.95
C LEU A 443 24.86 -15.51 3.66
N HIS A 444 23.74 -15.66 2.97
CA HIS A 444 23.18 -16.95 2.51
C HIS A 444 23.15 -16.99 0.99
#